data_AF-A0A4Q3YJ04-F1
#
_entry.id   AF-A0A4Q3YJ04-F1
#
_cell.length_a   1.000
_cell.length_b   1.000
_cell.length_c   1.000
_cell.angle_alpha   90.00
_cell.angle_beta   90.00
_cell.angle_gamma   90.00
#
_symmetry.space_group_name_H-M   'P 1'
#
loop_
_entity.id
_entity.type
_entity.pdbx_description
1 polymer ?
#
loop_
_entity_poly.entity_id
_entity_poly.type
_entity_poly.pdbx_seq_one_letter_code
_entity_poly.pdbx_strand_id
1 'polypeptide(L)'
;MKKAVLALATSIAEKQVAELRKEMNARITPAEQAAQVDEATAHYQTILTKHPDAHSIVESNEYAQWLDTQPRYARSAIEAAIKAGTAEEIVEVLDSYRAARPRAAAPAPAAAPAAQGRADAAALAEKALSQAKSRTPSSLSDIPAGTQVVTDEAEAIKGMEPTALLDQMLSMSPSQRDEYINRVV
;
A
#
# COMPACT_ATOMS: atom_id res chain seq x y z
N MET A 1 -62.36 -3.94 9.35
CA MET A 1 -61.81 -5.30 9.54
C MET A 1 -60.65 -5.64 8.60
N LYS A 2 -60.78 -5.49 7.27
CA LYS A 2 -59.70 -5.83 6.31
C LYS A 2 -58.34 -5.15 6.59
N LYS A 3 -58.32 -3.86 6.96
CA LYS A 3 -57.08 -3.13 7.32
C LYS A 3 -56.37 -3.65 8.57
N ALA A 4 -57.12 -4.12 9.58
CA ALA A 4 -56.54 -4.61 10.84
C ALA A 4 -55.88 -5.98 10.67
N VAL A 5 -56.47 -6.86 9.83
CA VAL A 5 -55.91 -8.17 9.50
C VAL A 5 -54.63 -8.02 8.67
N LEU A 6 -54.59 -7.06 7.75
CA LEU A 6 -53.41 -6.80 6.92
C LEU A 6 -52.25 -6.23 7.75
N ALA A 7 -52.54 -5.32 8.69
CA ALA A 7 -51.54 -4.81 9.64
C ALA A 7 -50.97 -5.91 10.56
N LEU A 8 -51.81 -6.85 11.01
CA LEU A 8 -51.38 -7.98 11.81
C LEU A 8 -50.49 -8.95 11.00
N ALA A 9 -50.86 -9.23 9.75
CA ALA A 9 -50.06 -10.07 8.86
C ALA A 9 -48.67 -9.48 8.58
N THR A 10 -48.59 -8.17 8.33
CA THR A 10 -47.30 -7.47 8.18
C THR A 10 -46.46 -7.55 9.44
N SER A 11 -47.06 -7.30 10.62
CA SER A 11 -46.33 -7.38 11.89
C SER A 11 -45.81 -8.79 12.20
N ILE A 12 -46.55 -9.83 11.82
CA ILE A 12 -46.08 -11.22 11.98
C ILE A 12 -44.91 -11.50 11.04
N ALA A 13 -44.97 -11.05 9.78
CA ALA A 13 -43.88 -11.22 8.82
C ALA A 13 -42.60 -10.50 9.27
N GLU A 14 -42.71 -9.27 9.78
CA GLU A 14 -41.58 -8.50 10.32
C GLU A 14 -40.95 -9.21 11.51
N LYS A 15 -41.75 -9.75 12.44
CA LYS A 15 -41.26 -10.54 13.57
C LYS A 15 -40.56 -11.82 13.14
N GLN A 16 -41.09 -12.52 12.15
CA GLN A 16 -40.47 -13.73 11.61
C GLN A 16 -39.13 -13.43 10.93
N VAL A 17 -39.05 -12.34 10.16
CA VAL A 17 -37.78 -11.90 9.54
C VAL A 17 -36.76 -11.47 10.60
N ALA A 18 -37.20 -10.79 11.67
CA ALA A 18 -36.33 -10.38 12.77
C ALA A 18 -35.78 -11.59 13.54
N GLU A 19 -36.61 -12.57 13.88
CA GLU A 19 -36.15 -13.79 14.54
C GLU A 19 -35.28 -14.65 13.62
N LEU A 20 -35.60 -14.76 12.33
CA LEU A 20 -34.74 -15.46 11.38
C LEU A 20 -33.35 -14.81 11.26
N ARG A 21 -33.28 -13.47 11.21
CA ARG A 21 -32.00 -12.75 11.23
C ARG A 21 -31.23 -12.96 12.53
N LYS A 22 -31.92 -12.98 13.66
CA LYS A 22 -31.33 -13.22 14.96
C LYS A 22 -30.82 -14.66 15.09
N GLU A 23 -31.57 -15.66 14.61
CA GLU A 23 -31.12 -17.04 14.53
C GLU A 23 -29.94 -17.21 13.58
N MET A 24 -29.95 -16.53 12.43
CA MET A 24 -28.83 -16.53 11.49
C MET A 24 -27.56 -15.91 12.10
N ASN A 25 -27.69 -14.75 12.76
CA ASN A 25 -26.58 -14.12 13.49
C ASN A 25 -26.15 -14.91 14.73
N ALA A 26 -27.05 -15.69 15.35
CA ALA A 26 -26.72 -16.58 16.45
C ALA A 26 -26.03 -17.87 15.96
N ARG A 27 -26.27 -18.28 14.71
CA ARG A 27 -25.65 -19.44 14.06
C ARG A 27 -24.27 -19.13 13.48
N ILE A 28 -23.99 -17.87 13.10
CA ILE A 28 -22.62 -17.42 12.83
C ILE A 28 -22.00 -17.03 14.17
N THR A 29 -21.20 -17.91 14.72
CA THR A 29 -20.51 -17.67 15.98
C THR A 29 -19.56 -16.46 15.86
N PRO A 30 -19.28 -15.72 16.94
CA PRO A 30 -18.25 -14.68 16.93
C PRO A 30 -16.89 -15.18 16.43
N ALA A 31 -16.57 -16.47 16.65
CA ALA A 31 -15.36 -17.10 16.13
C ALA A 31 -15.37 -17.24 14.60
N GLU A 32 -16.51 -17.57 13.98
CA GLU A 32 -16.64 -17.60 12.51
C GLU A 32 -16.57 -16.21 11.90
N GLN A 33 -17.10 -15.18 12.58
CA GLN A 33 -16.94 -13.79 12.14
C GLN A 33 -15.48 -13.34 12.23
N ALA A 34 -14.80 -13.66 13.33
CA ALA A 34 -13.38 -13.37 13.49
C ALA A 34 -12.54 -14.08 12.43
N ALA A 35 -12.81 -15.36 12.16
CA ALA A 35 -12.12 -16.12 11.12
C ALA A 35 -12.29 -15.50 9.72
N GLN A 36 -13.49 -15.04 9.36
CA GLN A 36 -13.72 -14.37 8.07
C GLN A 36 -12.99 -13.02 7.96
N VAL A 37 -12.93 -12.25 9.04
CA VAL A 37 -12.19 -10.98 9.08
C VAL A 37 -10.70 -11.23 8.99
N ASP A 38 -10.18 -12.24 9.69
CA ASP A 38 -8.78 -12.63 9.66
C ASP A 38 -8.36 -13.13 8.28
N GLU A 39 -9.20 -13.95 7.63
CA GLU A 39 -8.98 -14.44 6.27
C GLU A 39 -9.00 -13.29 5.25
N ALA A 40 -9.99 -12.39 5.33
CA ALA A 40 -10.04 -11.21 4.46
C ALA A 40 -8.82 -10.30 4.67
N THR A 41 -8.42 -10.08 5.92
CA THR A 41 -7.24 -9.28 6.25
C THR A 41 -5.97 -9.93 5.71
N ALA A 42 -5.80 -11.24 5.88
CA ALA A 42 -4.67 -11.99 5.35
C ALA A 42 -4.63 -11.94 3.81
N HIS A 43 -5.79 -12.03 3.16
CA HIS A 43 -5.94 -11.88 1.72
C HIS A 43 -5.43 -10.52 1.23
N TYR A 44 -5.93 -9.41 1.81
CA TYR A 44 -5.49 -8.07 1.42
C TYR A 44 -4.02 -7.80 1.77
N GLN A 45 -3.55 -8.25 2.93
CA GLN A 45 -2.15 -8.07 3.35
C GLN A 45 -1.18 -8.76 2.39
N THR A 46 -1.51 -9.97 1.93
CA THR A 46 -0.67 -10.71 0.98
C THR A 46 -0.51 -9.94 -0.33
N ILE A 47 -1.60 -9.40 -0.86
CA ILE A 47 -1.58 -8.60 -2.09
C ILE A 47 -0.80 -7.31 -1.88
N LEU A 48 -1.14 -6.52 -0.86
CA LEU A 48 -0.57 -5.20 -0.62
C LEU A 48 0.91 -5.23 -0.20
N THR A 49 1.36 -6.33 0.41
CA THR A 49 2.79 -6.52 0.73
C THR A 49 3.65 -6.64 -0.53
N LYS A 50 3.11 -7.27 -1.59
CA LYS A 50 3.80 -7.43 -2.88
C LYS A 50 3.54 -6.26 -3.83
N HIS A 51 2.32 -5.75 -3.80
CA HIS A 51 1.81 -4.70 -4.67
C HIS A 51 1.08 -3.65 -3.83
N PRO A 52 1.80 -2.71 -3.20
CA PRO A 52 1.18 -1.67 -2.37
C PRO A 52 0.23 -0.76 -3.16
N ASP A 53 0.41 -0.70 -4.47
CA ASP A 53 -0.38 0.05 -5.46
C ASP A 53 -1.41 -0.84 -6.19
N ALA A 54 -1.67 -2.07 -5.74
CA ALA A 54 -2.60 -3.01 -6.38
C ALA A 54 -3.96 -2.38 -6.70
N HIS A 55 -4.54 -1.66 -5.75
CA HIS A 55 -5.83 -0.99 -5.94
C HIS A 55 -5.77 0.04 -7.07
N SER A 56 -4.74 0.90 -7.07
CA SER A 56 -4.56 1.92 -8.09
C SER A 56 -4.26 1.32 -9.47
N ILE A 57 -3.55 0.19 -9.54
CA ILE A 57 -3.27 -0.52 -10.79
C ILE A 57 -4.56 -1.07 -11.39
N VAL A 58 -5.36 -1.80 -10.61
CA VAL A 58 -6.58 -2.45 -11.14
C VAL A 58 -7.60 -1.44 -11.63
N GLU A 59 -7.66 -0.26 -11.00
CA GLU A 59 -8.52 0.86 -11.43
C GLU A 59 -7.94 1.69 -12.58
N SER A 60 -6.67 1.46 -12.94
CA SER A 60 -5.99 2.24 -13.98
C SER A 60 -6.47 1.88 -15.39
N ASN A 61 -6.50 2.88 -16.26
CA ASN A 61 -6.80 2.69 -17.68
C ASN A 61 -5.70 1.84 -18.36
N GLU A 62 -4.48 1.98 -17.87
CA GLU A 62 -3.31 1.23 -18.29
C GLU A 62 -3.47 -0.28 -18.11
N TYR A 63 -4.01 -0.70 -16.98
CA TYR A 63 -4.33 -2.10 -16.72
C TYR A 63 -5.43 -2.61 -17.65
N ALA A 64 -6.49 -1.82 -17.85
CA ALA A 64 -7.57 -2.17 -18.78
C ALA A 64 -7.07 -2.36 -20.22
N GLN A 65 -6.17 -1.49 -20.69
CA GLN A 65 -5.54 -1.61 -22.01
C GLN A 65 -4.67 -2.86 -22.11
N TRP A 66 -3.88 -3.16 -21.07
CA TRP A 66 -3.09 -4.40 -21.04
C TRP A 66 -3.96 -5.65 -21.04
N LEU A 67 -5.08 -5.62 -20.33
CA LEU A 67 -6.04 -6.72 -20.29
C LEU A 67 -6.68 -6.97 -21.67
N ASP A 68 -6.89 -5.91 -22.47
CA ASP A 68 -7.41 -6.04 -23.83
C ASP A 68 -6.38 -6.60 -24.82
N THR A 69 -5.07 -6.46 -24.55
CA THR A 69 -4.03 -7.13 -25.38
C THR A 69 -3.87 -8.61 -25.06
N GLN A 70 -4.42 -9.09 -23.94
CA GLN A 70 -4.36 -10.51 -23.58
C GLN A 70 -5.27 -11.37 -24.48
N PRO A 71 -4.86 -12.63 -24.77
CA PRO A 71 -5.74 -13.60 -25.42
C PRO A 71 -7.05 -13.78 -24.64
N ARG A 72 -8.15 -14.07 -25.35
CA ARG A 72 -9.50 -14.17 -24.73
C ARG A 72 -9.56 -15.16 -23.55
N TYR A 73 -8.84 -16.27 -23.62
CA TYR A 73 -8.80 -17.25 -22.53
C TYR A 73 -8.11 -16.69 -21.28
N ALA A 74 -7.01 -15.95 -21.46
CA ALA A 74 -6.26 -15.35 -20.36
C ALA A 74 -7.04 -14.20 -19.73
N ARG A 75 -7.70 -13.37 -20.56
CA ARG A 75 -8.56 -12.29 -20.09
C ARG A 75 -9.65 -12.78 -19.15
N SER A 76 -10.36 -13.84 -19.52
CA SER A 76 -11.41 -14.43 -18.67
C SER A 76 -10.86 -14.96 -17.34
N ALA A 77 -9.66 -15.54 -17.35
CA ALA A 77 -9.01 -16.02 -16.13
C ALA A 77 -8.57 -14.86 -15.22
N ILE A 78 -8.00 -13.81 -15.81
CA ILE A 78 -7.58 -12.59 -15.09
C ILE A 78 -8.78 -11.89 -14.45
N GLU A 79 -9.88 -11.73 -15.18
CA GLU A 79 -11.11 -11.13 -14.64
C GLU A 79 -11.71 -11.96 -13.49
N ALA A 80 -11.66 -13.29 -13.60
CA ALA A 80 -12.10 -14.19 -12.54
C ALA A 80 -11.21 -14.06 -11.29
N ALA A 81 -9.89 -14.01 -11.47
CA ALA A 81 -8.93 -13.85 -10.38
C ALA A 81 -9.12 -12.53 -9.62
N ILE A 82 -9.31 -11.40 -10.32
CA ILE A 82 -9.55 -10.11 -9.68
C ILE A 82 -10.88 -10.06 -8.93
N LYS A 83 -11.92 -10.77 -9.41
CA LYS A 83 -13.26 -10.70 -8.81
C LYS A 83 -13.43 -11.63 -7.61
N ALA A 84 -12.84 -12.83 -7.66
CA ALA A 84 -13.09 -13.88 -6.68
C ALA A 84 -11.92 -14.87 -6.51
N GLY A 85 -10.73 -14.51 -7.02
CA GLY A 85 -9.54 -15.34 -6.88
C GLY A 85 -8.92 -15.28 -5.50
N THR A 86 -7.93 -16.12 -5.31
CA THR A 86 -7.01 -16.12 -4.17
C THR A 86 -6.06 -14.93 -4.21
N ALA A 87 -5.43 -14.63 -3.07
CA ALA A 87 -4.46 -13.55 -3.00
C ALA A 87 -3.25 -13.82 -3.91
N GLU A 88 -2.83 -15.08 -4.01
CA GLU A 88 -1.74 -15.50 -4.90
C GLU A 88 -2.10 -15.27 -6.37
N GLU A 89 -3.30 -15.64 -6.82
CA GLU A 89 -3.73 -15.42 -8.20
C GLU A 89 -3.76 -13.92 -8.56
N ILE A 90 -4.18 -13.06 -7.63
CA ILE A 90 -4.16 -11.60 -7.85
C ILE A 90 -2.71 -11.09 -7.95
N VAL A 91 -1.80 -11.59 -7.10
CA VAL A 91 -0.38 -11.26 -7.17
C VAL A 91 0.22 -11.70 -8.50
N GLU A 92 -0.05 -12.92 -8.96
CA GLU A 92 0.43 -13.42 -10.26
C GLU A 92 -0.04 -12.55 -11.44
N VAL A 93 -1.29 -12.09 -11.41
CA VAL A 93 -1.84 -11.17 -12.41
C VAL A 93 -1.10 -9.83 -12.39
N LEU A 94 -0.87 -9.26 -11.20
CA LEU A 94 -0.18 -7.97 -11.05
C LEU A 94 1.31 -8.05 -11.42
N ASP A 95 1.97 -9.16 -11.09
CA ASP A 95 3.33 -9.47 -11.54
C ASP A 95 3.39 -9.60 -13.07
N SER A 96 2.41 -10.28 -13.68
CA SER A 96 2.31 -10.40 -15.14
C SER A 96 2.10 -9.05 -15.82
N TYR A 97 1.27 -8.18 -15.25
CA TYR A 97 1.05 -6.81 -15.71
C TYR A 97 2.36 -5.99 -15.65
N ARG A 98 3.11 -6.08 -14.54
CA ARG A 98 4.41 -5.41 -14.40
C ARG A 98 5.46 -5.96 -15.36
N ALA A 99 5.52 -7.27 -15.56
CA ALA A 99 6.46 -7.90 -16.49
C ALA A 99 6.20 -7.46 -17.95
N ALA A 100 4.94 -7.27 -18.33
CA ALA A 100 4.55 -6.79 -19.66
C ALA A 100 4.83 -5.29 -19.89
N ARG A 101 5.05 -4.52 -18.82
CA ARG A 101 5.36 -3.08 -18.87
C ARG A 101 6.72 -2.82 -18.22
N PRO A 102 7.81 -2.76 -18.99
CA PRO A 102 9.09 -2.29 -18.45
C PRO A 102 9.02 -0.78 -18.21
N ARG A 103 8.37 -0.35 -17.12
CA ARG A 103 8.62 0.95 -16.49
C ARG A 103 9.71 0.69 -15.46
N ALA A 104 10.75 1.52 -15.45
CA ALA A 104 11.88 1.47 -14.51
C ALA A 104 11.40 1.01 -13.14
N ALA A 105 11.92 -0.14 -12.70
CA ALA A 105 11.54 -0.77 -11.45
C ALA A 105 11.57 0.28 -10.33
N ALA A 106 10.40 0.58 -9.75
CA ALA A 106 10.39 0.99 -8.36
C ALA A 106 11.03 -0.19 -7.60
N PRO A 107 12.04 0.06 -6.75
CA PRO A 107 12.80 -1.01 -6.14
C PRO A 107 11.83 -1.93 -5.38
N ALA A 108 11.78 -3.19 -5.80
CA ALA A 108 11.12 -4.23 -5.02
C ALA A 108 11.73 -4.20 -3.61
N PRO A 109 10.92 -4.27 -2.52
CA PRO A 109 11.48 -4.58 -1.22
C PRO A 109 12.26 -5.88 -1.36
N ALA A 110 13.54 -5.82 -1.02
CA ALA A 110 14.49 -6.90 -1.23
C ALA A 110 13.94 -8.21 -0.66
N ALA A 111 13.65 -9.18 -1.53
CA ALA A 111 13.61 -10.57 -1.11
C ALA A 111 14.97 -10.89 -0.49
N ALA A 112 14.95 -11.48 0.71
CA ALA A 112 16.15 -11.91 1.41
C ALA A 112 17.05 -12.71 0.45
N PRO A 113 18.33 -12.36 0.30
CA PRO A 113 19.14 -12.87 -0.80
C PRO A 113 19.49 -14.35 -0.59
N ALA A 114 19.17 -15.17 -1.59
CA ALA A 114 19.94 -16.38 -1.84
C ALA A 114 21.39 -15.96 -2.07
N ALA A 115 22.28 -16.52 -1.26
CA ALA A 115 23.67 -16.14 -1.15
C ALA A 115 24.45 -16.41 -2.45
N GLN A 116 24.72 -15.38 -3.26
CA GLN A 116 25.79 -15.41 -4.26
C GLN A 116 26.29 -14.03 -4.78
N GLY A 117 25.63 -12.91 -4.45
CA GLY A 117 26.01 -11.57 -4.97
C GLY A 117 26.78 -10.64 -4.01
N ARG A 118 27.41 -11.16 -2.94
CA ARG A 118 27.99 -10.30 -1.88
C ARG A 118 29.35 -9.69 -2.26
N ALA A 119 30.05 -10.24 -3.25
CA ALA A 119 31.37 -9.75 -3.66
C ALA A 119 31.30 -8.49 -4.54
N ASP A 120 30.31 -8.38 -5.42
CA ASP A 120 30.19 -7.25 -6.36
C ASP A 120 29.63 -5.98 -5.71
N ALA A 121 28.79 -6.11 -4.68
CA ALA A 121 28.22 -4.98 -3.96
C ALA A 121 29.28 -4.18 -3.18
N ALA A 122 30.31 -4.85 -2.64
CA ALA A 122 31.40 -4.18 -1.92
C ALA A 122 32.29 -3.35 -2.87
N ALA A 123 32.59 -3.88 -4.06
CA ALA A 123 33.39 -3.18 -5.07
C ALA A 123 32.68 -1.95 -5.65
N LEU A 124 31.36 -1.99 -5.79
CA LEU A 124 30.55 -0.85 -6.23
C LEU A 124 30.43 0.25 -5.14
N ALA A 125 30.35 -0.14 -3.87
CA ALA A 125 30.29 0.79 -2.74
C ALA A 125 31.61 1.58 -2.59
N GLU A 126 32.76 0.92 -2.78
CA GLU A 126 34.07 1.57 -2.68
C GLU A 126 34.29 2.60 -3.80
N LYS A 127 33.83 2.27 -5.02
CA LYS A 127 33.91 3.17 -6.18
C LYS A 127 33.03 4.42 -6.01
N ALA A 128 31.86 4.28 -5.37
CA ALA A 128 30.98 5.41 -5.04
C ALA A 128 31.58 6.33 -3.97
N LEU A 129 32.25 5.76 -2.95
CA LEU A 129 32.93 6.55 -1.91
C LEU A 129 34.15 7.32 -2.45
N SER A 130 34.92 6.73 -3.38
CA SER A 130 36.05 7.42 -4.01
C SER A 130 35.61 8.61 -4.87
N GLN A 131 34.49 8.47 -5.60
CA GLN A 131 33.93 9.57 -6.40
C GLN A 131 33.36 10.70 -5.53
N ALA A 132 32.80 10.37 -4.36
CA ALA A 132 32.31 11.36 -3.40
C ALA A 132 33.45 12.19 -2.75
N LYS A 133 34.61 11.58 -2.49
CA LYS A 133 35.77 12.29 -1.89
C LYS A 133 36.45 13.28 -2.84
N SER A 134 36.39 13.05 -4.15
CA SER A 134 36.97 13.94 -5.17
C SER A 134 36.21 15.23 -5.44
N ARG A 135 35.02 15.43 -4.85
CA ARG A 135 34.21 16.65 -5.02
C ARG A 135 34.21 17.53 -3.77
N THR A 136 35.41 17.85 -3.28
CA THR A 136 35.60 18.93 -2.30
C THR A 136 36.00 20.21 -3.06
N PRO A 137 35.07 21.16 -3.29
CA PRO A 137 35.44 22.45 -3.89
C PRO A 137 36.41 23.16 -2.94
N SER A 138 37.64 23.37 -3.38
CA SER A 138 38.72 23.90 -2.54
C SER A 138 38.74 25.42 -2.44
N SER A 139 37.65 26.14 -2.73
CA SER A 139 37.54 27.60 -2.50
C SER A 139 36.10 28.12 -2.48
N LEU A 140 35.88 29.13 -1.65
CA LEU A 140 34.61 29.78 -1.28
C LEU A 140 34.00 30.72 -2.34
N SER A 141 34.40 30.66 -3.61
CA SER A 141 34.00 31.67 -4.62
C SER A 141 33.07 31.16 -5.72
N ASP A 142 32.57 29.93 -5.64
CA ASP A 142 31.65 29.33 -6.63
C ASP A 142 30.19 29.19 -6.15
N ILE A 143 29.78 29.94 -5.12
CA ILE A 143 28.36 30.03 -4.76
C ILE A 143 27.71 31.13 -5.62
N PRO A 144 26.86 30.81 -6.60
CA PRO A 144 26.02 31.81 -7.25
C PRO A 144 25.12 32.47 -6.20
N ALA A 145 25.12 33.79 -6.19
CA ALA A 145 24.35 34.61 -5.25
C ALA A 145 22.86 34.27 -5.31
N GLY A 146 22.29 33.87 -4.17
CA GLY A 146 20.85 33.90 -3.94
C GLY A 146 20.20 32.55 -3.68
N THR A 147 20.38 32.00 -2.49
CA THR A 147 19.23 31.52 -1.68
C THR A 147 19.65 31.61 -0.22
N GLN A 148 18.85 32.30 0.59
CA GLN A 148 19.07 32.48 2.02
C GLN A 148 19.24 31.11 2.70
N VAL A 149 20.32 30.91 3.45
CA VAL A 149 20.39 29.82 4.42
C VAL A 149 19.44 30.21 5.55
N VAL A 150 18.28 29.56 5.61
CA VAL A 150 17.39 29.69 6.77
C VAL A 150 18.04 28.89 7.91
N THR A 151 18.73 29.59 8.81
CA THR A 151 19.46 28.99 9.95
C THR A 151 18.55 28.71 11.16
N ASP A 152 17.24 28.86 11.01
CA ASP A 152 16.27 28.72 12.10
C ASP A 152 15.26 27.62 11.78
N GLU A 153 15.49 26.43 12.37
CA GLU A 153 14.71 25.21 12.16
C GLU A 153 13.24 25.39 12.63
N ALA A 154 12.99 26.30 13.58
CA ALA A 154 11.64 26.60 14.08
C ALA A 154 10.82 27.46 13.11
N GLU A 155 11.46 28.37 12.36
CA GLU A 155 10.82 29.11 11.25
C GLU A 155 10.59 28.20 10.04
N ALA A 156 11.49 27.25 9.79
CA ALA A 156 11.33 26.26 8.73
C ALA A 156 10.09 25.37 8.94
N ILE A 157 9.77 25.03 10.20
CA ILE A 157 8.57 24.26 10.56
C ILE A 157 7.29 25.10 10.38
N LYS A 158 7.31 26.41 10.67
CA LYS A 158 6.16 27.30 10.41
C LYS A 158 5.83 27.45 8.93
N GLY A 159 6.81 27.28 8.05
CA GLY A 159 6.64 27.29 6.61
C GLY A 159 6.31 25.92 5.99
N MET A 160 6.43 24.82 6.75
CA MET A 160 6.09 23.48 6.26
C MET A 160 4.60 23.20 6.48
N GLU A 161 3.93 22.75 5.41
CA GLU A 161 2.55 22.31 5.47
C GLU A 161 2.39 21.14 6.47
N PRO A 162 1.33 21.13 7.31
CA PRO A 162 1.15 20.15 8.39
C PRO A 162 1.22 18.68 7.94
N THR A 163 0.81 18.39 6.71
CA THR A 163 0.89 17.06 6.10
C THR A 163 2.32 16.65 5.75
N ALA A 164 3.18 17.59 5.35
CA ALA A 164 4.58 17.31 5.05
C ALA A 164 5.36 16.99 6.34
N LEU A 165 5.02 17.63 7.46
CA LEU A 165 5.58 17.32 8.77
C LEU A 165 5.15 15.92 9.25
N LEU A 166 3.89 15.55 9.02
CA LEU A 166 3.40 14.22 9.36
C LEU A 166 4.06 13.12 8.52
N ASP A 167 4.25 13.34 7.22
CA ASP A 167 4.95 12.39 6.34
C ASP A 167 6.43 12.23 6.73
N GLN A 168 7.08 13.34 7.09
CA GLN A 168 8.43 13.34 7.61
C GLN A 168 8.54 12.65 8.97
N MET A 169 7.56 12.82 9.86
CA MET A 169 7.52 12.07 11.12
C MET A 169 7.28 10.59 10.89
N LEU A 170 6.39 10.21 9.96
CA LEU A 170 6.06 8.82 9.65
C LEU A 170 7.23 8.06 9.01
N SER A 171 8.11 8.78 8.31
CA SER A 171 9.36 8.23 7.75
C SER A 171 10.52 8.15 8.75
N MET A 172 10.38 8.74 9.95
CA MET A 172 11.34 8.59 11.06
C MET A 172 11.04 7.34 11.91
N SER A 173 12.12 6.64 12.32
CA SER A 173 12.01 5.55 13.28
C SER A 173 11.54 6.05 14.67
N PRO A 174 10.94 5.18 15.51
CA PRO A 174 10.40 5.60 16.81
C PRO A 174 11.39 6.36 17.69
N SER A 175 12.65 5.89 17.75
CA SER A 175 13.72 6.55 18.51
C SER A 175 14.15 7.90 17.93
N GLN A 176 14.15 8.04 16.60
CA GLN A 176 14.46 9.30 15.93
C GLN A 176 13.32 10.31 16.08
N ARG A 177 12.08 9.84 16.11
CA ARG A 177 10.90 10.66 16.36
C ARG A 177 10.93 11.25 17.78
N ASP A 178 11.27 10.44 18.78
CA ASP A 178 11.37 10.92 20.16
C ASP A 178 12.49 11.95 20.35
N GLU A 179 13.63 11.75 19.67
CA GLU A 179 14.75 12.70 19.67
C GLU A 179 14.37 14.01 18.95
N TYR A 180 13.65 13.92 17.83
CA TYR A 180 13.12 15.06 17.10
C TYR A 180 12.11 15.86 17.92
N ILE A 181 11.17 15.19 18.60
CA ILE A 181 10.20 15.83 19.48
C ILE A 181 10.89 16.53 20.66
N ASN A 182 11.88 15.90 21.31
CA ASN A 182 12.65 16.50 22.40
C ASN A 182 13.53 17.69 21.99
N ARG A 183 13.82 17.84 20.69
CA ARG A 183 14.60 18.96 20.14
C ARG A 183 13.71 20.14 19.74
N VAL A 184 12.47 19.87 19.35
CA VAL A 184 11.51 20.84 18.78
C VAL A 184 10.53 21.38 19.82
N VAL A 185 10.21 20.59 20.86
CA VAL A 185 9.36 20.97 22.02
C VAL A 185 10.22 21.46 23.17
#